data_AF-A0A7C5Y5I3-F1
#
_entry.id   AF-A0A7C5Y5I3-F1
#
_cell.length_a   1.000
_cell.length_b   1.000
_cell.length_c   1.000
_cell.angle_alpha   90.00
_cell.angle_beta   90.00
_cell.angle_gamma   90.00
#
_symmetry.space_group_name_H-M   'P 1'
#
loop_
_entity.id
_entity.type
_entity.pdbx_description
1 polymer ?
#
loop_
_entity_poly.entity_id
_entity_poly.type
_entity_poly.pdbx_seq_one_letter_code
_entity_poly.pdbx_strand_id
1 'polypeptide(L)'
;MLKKAYCEEFTGKYSASIRLAVALELVKKHKFTQLQAARTVKIPQPLLNYVIHGKRKPRFLDMLLSDNRALSIIENLADQIANGKTLSMCDFCKALKNIVEEYIASS
;
A
#
# COMPACT_ATOMS: atom_id res chain seq x y z
N MET A 1 16.80 -14.60 22.31
CA MET A 1 15.57 -14.22 21.58
C MET A 1 15.89 -14.10 20.10
N LEU A 2 15.11 -14.76 19.23
CA LEU A 2 15.27 -14.66 17.78
C LEU A 2 14.58 -13.37 17.28
N LYS A 3 15.33 -12.47 16.63
CA LYS A 3 14.75 -11.28 16.01
C LYS A 3 14.04 -11.67 14.71
N LYS A 4 12.88 -11.07 14.45
CA LYS A 4 12.17 -11.24 13.17
C LYS A 4 13.02 -10.72 12.02
N ALA A 5 12.95 -11.40 10.88
CA ALA A 5 13.53 -10.89 9.65
C ALA A 5 12.73 -9.67 9.17
N TYR A 6 13.39 -8.77 8.43
CA TYR A 6 12.74 -7.58 7.87
C TYR A 6 11.49 -7.94 7.03
N CYS A 7 11.57 -8.99 6.22
CA CYS A 7 10.43 -9.44 5.40
C CYS A 7 9.22 -9.87 6.25
N GLU A 8 9.44 -10.49 7.41
CA GLU A 8 8.35 -10.89 8.31
C GLU A 8 7.70 -9.67 8.95
N GLU A 9 8.50 -8.68 9.34
CA GLU A 9 7.99 -7.42 9.87
C GLU A 9 7.24 -6.63 8.79
N PHE A 10 7.79 -6.55 7.59
CA PHE A 10 7.20 -5.84 6.47
C PHE A 10 5.84 -6.42 6.07
N THR A 11 5.78 -7.74 5.90
CA THR A 11 4.55 -8.42 5.55
C THR A 11 3.50 -8.32 6.64
N GLY A 12 3.89 -8.44 7.91
CA GLY A 12 2.98 -8.37 9.05
C GLY A 12 2.44 -6.95 9.34
N LYS A 13 3.21 -5.90 9.10
CA LYS A 13 2.84 -4.52 9.51
C LYS A 13 2.44 -3.60 8.37
N TYR A 14 3.06 -3.72 7.19
CA TYR A 14 2.98 -2.69 6.15
C TYR A 14 2.22 -3.14 4.90
N SER A 15 2.27 -4.44 4.57
CA SER A 15 1.72 -4.96 3.31
C SER A 15 0.25 -4.61 3.07
N ALA A 16 -0.60 -4.66 4.11
CA ALA A 16 -2.03 -4.38 4.00
C ALA A 16 -2.29 -2.89 3.69
N SER A 17 -1.57 -2.00 4.37
CA SER A 17 -1.64 -0.55 4.16
C SER A 17 -1.13 -0.14 2.78
N ILE A 18 -0.06 -0.78 2.28
CA ILE A 18 0.45 -0.56 0.92
C ILE A 18 -0.61 -0.95 -0.12
N ARG A 19 -1.22 -2.13 0.04
CA ARG A 19 -2.31 -2.58 -0.85
C ARG A 19 -3.49 -1.62 -0.83
N LEU A 20 -3.86 -1.12 0.34
CA LEU A 20 -4.90 -0.10 0.47
C LEU A 20 -4.53 1.19 -0.26
N ALA A 21 -3.30 1.68 -0.11
CA ALA A 21 -2.83 2.88 -0.80
C ALA A 21 -2.93 2.71 -2.33
N VAL A 22 -2.44 1.58 -2.86
CA VAL A 22 -2.53 1.26 -4.29
C VAL A 22 -3.98 1.16 -4.74
N ALA A 23 -4.85 0.47 -4.00
CA ALA A 23 -6.26 0.36 -4.35
C ALA A 23 -6.97 1.72 -4.38
N LEU A 24 -6.64 2.63 -3.47
CA LEU A 24 -7.17 3.99 -3.47
C LEU A 24 -6.74 4.74 -4.74
N GLU A 25 -5.48 4.63 -5.14
CA GLU A 25 -4.99 5.30 -6.36
C GLU A 25 -5.58 4.70 -7.65
N LEU A 26 -5.76 3.37 -7.71
CA LEU A 26 -6.47 2.72 -8.82
C LEU A 26 -7.91 3.22 -8.98
N VAL A 27 -8.63 3.41 -7.87
CA VAL A 27 -10.01 3.95 -7.91
C VAL A 27 -10.01 5.41 -8.34
N LYS A 28 -9.14 6.25 -7.74
CA LYS A 28 -9.13 7.70 -7.97
C LYS A 28 -8.64 8.08 -9.37
N LYS A 29 -7.51 7.52 -9.81
CA LYS A 29 -6.81 7.96 -11.04
C LYS A 29 -7.10 7.06 -12.24
N HIS A 30 -7.29 5.76 -12.03
CA HIS A 30 -7.45 4.79 -13.12
C HIS A 30 -8.89 4.36 -13.38
N LYS A 31 -9.87 4.97 -12.70
CA LYS A 31 -11.31 4.69 -12.86
C LYS A 31 -11.69 3.23 -12.54
N PHE A 32 -10.89 2.54 -11.73
CA PHE A 32 -11.26 1.19 -11.28
C PHE A 32 -12.49 1.29 -10.37
N THR A 33 -13.43 0.36 -10.51
CA THR A 33 -14.44 0.17 -9.48
C THR A 33 -13.78 -0.32 -8.18
N GLN A 34 -14.40 -0.07 -7.03
CA GLN A 34 -13.89 -0.57 -5.74
C GLN A 34 -13.67 -2.10 -5.76
N LEU A 35 -14.57 -2.84 -6.42
CA LEU A 35 -14.46 -4.28 -6.57
C LEU A 35 -13.25 -4.69 -7.42
N GLN A 36 -13.02 -4.02 -8.56
CA GLN A 36 -11.84 -4.27 -9.40
C GLN A 36 -10.56 -3.97 -8.63
N ALA A 37 -10.45 -2.80 -8.02
CA ALA A 37 -9.26 -2.40 -7.26
C ALA A 37 -8.95 -3.39 -6.12
N ALA A 38 -9.97 -3.77 -5.33
CA ALA A 38 -9.82 -4.71 -4.23
C ALA A 38 -9.35 -6.10 -4.71
N ARG A 39 -9.88 -6.60 -5.84
CA ARG A 39 -9.44 -7.85 -6.46
C ARG A 39 -8.00 -7.75 -6.96
N THR A 40 -7.64 -6.66 -7.63
CA THR A 40 -6.29 -6.44 -8.17
C THR A 40 -5.22 -6.48 -7.08
N VAL A 41 -5.45 -5.84 -5.94
CA VAL A 41 -4.47 -5.83 -4.82
C VAL A 41 -4.70 -6.96 -3.81
N LYS A 42 -5.64 -7.87 -4.09
CA LYS A 42 -6.06 -9.01 -3.26
C LYS A 42 -6.37 -8.61 -1.80
N ILE A 43 -7.27 -7.65 -1.60
CA ILE A 43 -7.85 -7.30 -0.30
C ILE A 43 -9.38 -7.48 -0.32
N PRO A 44 -10.04 -7.66 0.83
CA PRO A 44 -11.50 -7.68 0.87
C PRO A 44 -12.07 -6.33 0.42
N GLN A 45 -13.06 -6.34 -0.48
CA GLN A 45 -13.79 -5.12 -0.87
C GLN A 45 -14.36 -4.35 0.33
N PRO A 46 -14.92 -4.99 1.38
CA PRO A 46 -15.39 -4.26 2.56
C PRO A 46 -14.30 -3.45 3.26
N LEU A 47 -13.05 -3.93 3.24
CA LEU A 47 -11.92 -3.21 3.83
C LEU A 47 -11.62 -1.93 3.06
N LEU A 48 -11.60 -1.99 1.72
CA LEU A 48 -11.43 -0.81 0.88
C LEU A 48 -12.58 0.18 1.08
N ASN A 49 -13.82 -0.30 1.10
CA ASN A 49 -15.01 0.52 1.29
C ASN A 49 -14.98 1.24 2.66
N TYR A 50 -14.59 0.54 3.72
CA TYR A 50 -14.45 1.09 5.07
C TYR A 50 -13.46 2.27 5.12
N VAL A 51 -12.34 2.15 4.40
CA VAL A 51 -11.29 3.19 4.31
C VAL A 51 -11.75 4.39 3.47
N ILE A 52 -12.44 4.15 2.35
CA ILE A 52 -12.96 5.23 1.49
C ILE A 52 -13.99 6.09 2.23
N HIS A 53 -14.88 5.48 3.01
CA HIS A 53 -15.90 6.20 3.77
C HIS A 53 -15.39 6.80 5.10
N GLY A 54 -14.08 6.96 5.26
CA GLY A 54 -13.50 7.83 6.30
C GLY A 54 -13.50 7.25 7.72
N LYS A 55 -13.66 5.94 7.90
CA LYS A 55 -13.46 5.31 9.21
C LYS A 55 -11.96 5.12 9.50
N ARG A 56 -11.62 4.77 10.75
CA ARG A 56 -10.24 4.70 11.29
C ARG A 56 -9.28 4.03 10.30
N LYS A 57 -8.33 4.81 9.77
CA LYS A 57 -7.31 4.34 8.82
C LYS A 57 -6.13 3.72 9.57
N PRO A 58 -5.46 2.71 9.01
CA PRO A 58 -4.20 2.22 9.57
C PRO A 58 -3.17 3.36 9.60
N ARG A 59 -2.45 3.54 10.72
CA ARG A 59 -1.46 4.62 10.89
C ARG A 59 -0.43 4.69 9.75
N PHE A 60 0.00 3.52 9.25
CA PHE A 60 0.95 3.45 8.15
C PHE A 60 0.34 3.86 6.80
N LEU A 61 -0.96 3.63 6.60
CA LEU A 61 -1.66 4.12 5.41
C LEU A 61 -1.66 5.65 5.37
N ASP A 62 -1.96 6.30 6.50
CA ASP A 62 -1.94 7.76 6.56
C ASP A 62 -0.54 8.31 6.23
N MET A 63 0.52 7.68 6.74
CA MET A 63 1.89 8.04 6.40
C MET A 63 2.18 7.92 4.89
N LEU A 64 1.80 6.79 4.27
CA LEU A 64 1.98 6.58 2.83
C LEU A 64 1.29 7.65 1.98
N LEU A 65 0.13 8.15 2.44
CA LEU A 65 -0.65 9.15 1.74
C LEU A 65 -0.17 10.59 2.02
N SER A 66 0.55 10.82 3.12
CA SER A 66 1.03 12.15 3.52
C SER A 66 2.48 12.45 3.12
N ASP A 67 3.34 11.42 3.01
CA ASP A 67 4.72 11.59 2.55
C ASP A 67 4.75 11.60 1.02
N ASN A 68 5.17 12.73 0.44
CA ASN A 68 5.18 12.92 -1.02
C ASN A 68 6.07 11.90 -1.75
N ARG A 69 7.16 11.42 -1.13
CA ARG A 69 8.06 10.41 -1.73
C ARG A 69 7.35 9.07 -1.77
N ALA A 70 6.71 8.70 -0.65
CA ALA A 70 5.95 7.46 -0.54
C ALA A 70 4.78 7.44 -1.52
N LEU A 71 3.99 8.53 -1.57
CA LEU A 71 2.86 8.66 -2.46
C LEU A 71 3.29 8.57 -3.92
N SER A 72 4.36 9.26 -4.32
CA SER A 72 4.89 9.19 -5.70
C SER A 72 5.27 7.77 -6.12
N ILE A 73 5.85 6.98 -5.20
CA ILE A 73 6.17 5.58 -5.45
C ILE A 73 4.90 4.74 -5.61
N ILE A 74 3.91 4.94 -4.73
CA ILE A 74 2.62 4.23 -4.81
C ILE A 74 1.91 4.54 -6.12
N GLU A 75 1.88 5.81 -6.54
CA GLU A 75 1.26 6.25 -7.78
C GLU A 75 1.92 5.58 -9.00
N ASN A 76 3.25 5.61 -9.09
CA ASN A 76 3.98 4.96 -10.19
C ASN A 76 3.73 3.44 -10.24
N LEU A 77 3.71 2.76 -9.09
CA LEU A 77 3.42 1.32 -9.04
C LEU A 77 1.95 1.02 -9.40
N ALA A 78 1.02 1.90 -9.02
CA ALA A 78 -0.38 1.81 -9.42
C ALA A 78 -0.56 2.03 -10.93
N ASP A 79 0.13 3.00 -11.52
CA ASP A 79 0.15 3.25 -12.96
C ASP A 79 0.61 2.00 -13.72
N GLN A 80 1.70 1.38 -13.25
CA GLN A 80 2.22 0.14 -13.84
C GLN A 80 1.18 -1.00 -13.78
N ILE A 81 0.49 -1.17 -12.65
CA ILE A 81 -0.57 -2.17 -12.50
C ILE A 81 -1.75 -1.88 -13.43
N ALA A 82 -2.18 -0.62 -13.52
CA ALA A 82 -3.26 -0.20 -14.39
C ALA A 82 -2.95 -0.46 -15.87
N ASN A 83 -1.67 -0.34 -16.25
CA ASN A 83 -1.16 -0.67 -17.58
C ASN A 83 -0.90 -2.18 -17.81
N GLY A 84 -1.36 -3.05 -16.89
CA GLY A 84 -1.30 -4.50 -17.05
C GLY A 84 -0.01 -5.15 -16.55
N LYS A 85 0.91 -4.40 -15.94
CA LYS A 85 2.13 -4.99 -15.36
C LYS A 85 1.78 -5.75 -14.08
N THR A 86 2.26 -6.98 -13.98
CA THR A 86 2.17 -7.75 -12.74
C THR A 86 3.30 -7.36 -11.81
N LEU A 87 2.97 -6.88 -10.61
CA LEU A 87 3.92 -6.52 -9.56
C LEU A 87 3.73 -7.40 -8.33
N SER A 88 4.84 -7.76 -7.69
CA SER A 88 4.88 -8.52 -6.44
C SER A 88 5.03 -7.60 -5.24
N MET A 89 4.68 -8.07 -4.03
CA MET A 89 4.95 -7.32 -2.81
C MET A 89 6.46 -7.07 -2.59
N CYS A 90 7.34 -7.86 -3.18
CA CYS A 90 8.78 -7.62 -3.14
C CYS A 90 9.17 -6.35 -3.91
N ASP A 91 8.47 -6.02 -5.01
CA ASP A 91 8.72 -4.80 -5.78
C ASP A 91 8.34 -3.57 -4.94
N PHE A 92 7.18 -3.62 -4.28
CA PHE A 92 6.77 -2.60 -3.31
C PHE A 92 7.75 -2.47 -2.14
N CYS A 93 8.16 -3.61 -1.57
CA CYS A 93 9.12 -3.65 -0.46
C CYS A 93 10.43 -2.98 -0.83
N LYS A 94 11.01 -3.32 -1.98
CA LYS A 94 12.25 -2.72 -2.47
C LYS A 94 12.11 -1.22 -2.72
N ALA A 95 11.00 -0.79 -3.33
CA ALA A 95 10.78 0.62 -3.64
C ALA A 95 10.56 1.47 -2.38
N LEU A 96 9.87 0.93 -1.37
CA LEU A 96 9.51 1.66 -0.15
C LEU A 96 10.48 1.43 1.02
N LYS A 97 11.51 0.58 0.87
CA LYS A 97 12.37 0.11 1.96
C LYS A 97 12.89 1.24 2.84
N ASN A 98 13.54 2.24 2.23
CA ASN A 98 14.17 3.34 2.96
C ASN A 98 13.14 4.16 3.74
N ILE A 99 11.98 4.43 3.13
CA ILE A 99 10.89 5.17 3.78
C ILE A 99 10.32 4.39 4.96
N VAL A 100 10.15 3.07 4.80
CA VAL A 100 9.69 2.19 5.88
C VAL A 100 10.70 2.17 7.03
N GLU A 101 11.99 2.09 6.75
CA GLU A 101 13.05 2.10 7.76
C GLU A 101 13.12 3.45 8.50
N GLU A 102 13.03 4.58 7.78
CA GLU A 102 12.92 5.93 8.36
C GLU A 102 11.70 6.06 9.28
N TYR A 103 10.56 5.52 8.85
CA TYR A 103 9.33 5.52 9.64
C TYR A 103 9.47 4.70 10.91
N ILE A 104 10.08 3.50 10.83
CA ILE A 104 10.34 2.64 11.99
C ILE A 104 11.27 3.32 12.99
N ALA A 105 12.31 3.99 12.52
CA ALA A 105 13.26 4.68 13.40
C ALA A 105 12.64 5.89 14.13
N SER A 106 11.55 6.45 13.59
CA SER A 106 10.86 7.62 14.10
C SER A 106 9.62 7.30 14.95
N SER A 107 9.23 6.02 15.04
CA SER A 107 7.97 5.54 15.64
C SER A 107 8.16 4.79 16.95
#